data_AF-A0A6S6RM42-F1
#
_entry.id   AF-A0A6S6RM42-F1
#
_cell.length_a   1.000
_cell.length_b   1.000
_cell.length_c   1.000
_cell.angle_alpha   90.00
_cell.angle_beta   90.00
_cell.angle_gamma   90.00
#
_symmetry.space_group_name_H-M   'P 1'
#
loop_
_entity.id
_entity.type
_entity.pdbx_description
1 polymer ?
#
loop_
_entity_poly.entity_id
_entity_poly.type
_entity_poly.pdbx_seq_one_letter_code
_entity_poly.pdbx_strand_id
1 'polypeptide(L)'
;MIKVLILFIVLIAGIIIGHIVAGHQGYVLIQTNNYDIQTSVTGLVICFIILQFIFCLLGWCYRRIRGTSSFTHNWLKGRKYHKAHSQTQKALLKLAEGDFSQVEKLLTDHADYAEQPVVNYLLAAETAEQRCDEYRTNQYLERAAEVAGSNHQLPVDITRVRIQLAEGKIHAACHGVDKLLDQAPHGTLKS
;
A
#
# COMPACT_ATOMS: atom_id res chain seq x y z
N MET A 1 -7.01 21.82 5.65
CA MET A 1 -6.98 23.07 6.43
C MET A 1 -8.06 24.07 5.98
N ILE A 2 -8.27 24.28 4.67
CA ILE A 2 -9.36 25.11 4.11
C ILE A 2 -10.78 24.81 4.65
N LYS A 3 -11.12 23.52 4.85
CA LYS A 3 -12.45 23.14 5.39
C LYS A 3 -12.71 23.66 6.80
N VAL A 4 -11.66 23.79 7.62
CA VAL A 4 -11.77 24.33 8.99
C VAL A 4 -11.89 25.85 8.95
N LEU A 5 -11.16 26.52 8.05
CA LEU A 5 -11.29 27.96 7.81
C LEU A 5 -12.71 28.33 7.36
N ILE A 6 -13.29 27.57 6.42
CA ILE A 6 -14.66 27.78 5.95
C ILE A 6 -15.68 27.59 7.08
N LEU A 7 -15.51 26.54 7.90
CA LEU A 7 -16.38 26.32 9.07
C LEU A 7 -16.32 27.49 10.05
N PHE A 8 -15.13 28.02 10.30
CA PHE A 8 -14.92 29.16 11.19
C PHE A 8 -15.57 30.44 10.66
N ILE A 9 -15.46 30.69 9.35
CA ILE A 9 -16.12 31.82 8.68
C ILE A 9 -17.65 31.69 8.76
N VAL A 10 -18.19 30.50 8.51
CA VAL A 10 -19.64 30.22 8.61
C VAL A 10 -20.14 30.40 10.05
N LEU A 11 -19.35 30.03 11.05
CA LEU A 11 -19.68 30.20 12.46
C LEU A 11 -19.73 31.68 12.86
N ILE A 12 -18.73 32.46 12.47
CA ILE A 12 -18.71 33.91 12.71
C ILE A 12 -19.89 34.59 12.01
N ALA A 13 -20.17 34.24 10.75
CA ALA A 13 -21.32 34.74 10.01
C ALA A 13 -22.64 34.40 10.71
N GLY A 14 -22.77 33.17 11.24
CA GLY A 14 -23.96 32.74 12.00
C GLY A 14 -24.19 33.55 13.28
N ILE A 15 -23.13 33.94 13.99
CA ILE A 15 -23.24 34.79 15.20
C ILE A 15 -23.69 36.21 14.82
N ILE A 16 -23.10 36.79 13.77
CA ILE A 16 -23.42 38.15 13.33
C ILE A 16 -24.85 38.23 12.77
N ILE A 17 -25.22 37.29 11.89
CA ILE A 17 -26.58 37.23 11.31
C ILE A 17 -27.59 36.89 12.40
N GLY A 18 -27.26 35.98 13.33
CA GLY A 18 -28.10 35.63 14.47
C GLY A 18 -28.38 36.85 15.36
N HIS A 19 -27.40 37.72 15.59
CA HIS A 19 -27.58 38.95 16.36
C HIS A 19 -28.45 39.98 15.63
N ILE A 20 -28.27 40.15 14.32
CA ILE A 20 -29.05 41.11 13.51
C ILE A 20 -30.53 40.69 13.42
N VAL A 21 -30.80 39.39 13.25
CA VAL A 21 -32.17 38.84 13.22
C VAL A 21 -32.83 38.89 14.61
N ALA A 22 -32.04 38.88 15.69
CA ALA A 22 -32.54 38.98 17.06
C ALA A 22 -33.01 40.39 17.48
N GLY A 23 -32.81 41.42 16.65
CA GLY A 23 -33.23 42.80 16.92
C GLY A 23 -34.74 43.04 16.92
N HIS A 24 -35.55 42.04 16.53
CA HIS A 24 -37.02 42.12 16.55
C HIS A 24 -37.63 41.01 17.43
N GLN A 25 -38.45 41.46 18.37
CA GLN A 25 -39.03 40.76 19.52
C GLN A 25 -39.93 39.57 19.13
N GLY A 26 -39.35 38.42 18.80
CA GLY A 26 -40.05 37.15 18.61
C GLY A 26 -40.10 36.35 19.92
N TYR A 27 -41.22 36.40 20.63
CA TYR A 27 -41.51 35.50 21.76
C TYR A 27 -42.39 34.34 21.27
N VAL A 28 -41.99 33.09 21.56
CA VAL A 28 -42.85 31.91 21.39
C VAL A 28 -43.17 31.40 22.78
N LEU A 29 -44.42 31.62 23.20
CA LEU A 29 -44.95 31.08 24.45
C LEU A 29 -45.36 29.62 24.20
N ILE A 30 -44.62 28.68 24.77
CA ILE A 30 -45.03 27.29 24.83
C ILE A 30 -45.64 27.08 26.22
N GLN A 31 -46.96 27.06 26.29
CA GLN A 31 -47.71 26.87 27.54
C GLN A 31 -48.08 25.39 27.69
N THR A 32 -47.44 24.70 28.65
CA THR A 32 -47.78 23.33 29.02
C THR A 32 -48.13 23.31 30.50
N ASN A 33 -49.44 23.41 30.80
CA ASN A 33 -50.22 23.23 32.05
C ASN A 33 -49.67 23.58 33.46
N ASN A 34 -48.35 23.69 33.72
CA ASN A 34 -47.79 24.12 35.01
C ASN A 34 -46.34 24.65 34.95
N TYR A 35 -45.77 24.84 33.76
CA TYR A 35 -44.43 25.45 33.58
C TYR A 35 -44.45 26.48 32.47
N ASP A 36 -44.38 27.76 32.84
CA ASP A 36 -44.18 28.87 31.90
C ASP A 36 -42.69 29.00 31.59
N ILE A 37 -42.22 28.23 30.62
CA ILE A 37 -40.86 28.39 30.09
C ILE A 37 -40.93 29.45 28.98
N GLN A 38 -40.75 30.72 29.34
CA GLN A 38 -40.53 31.80 28.36
C GLN A 38 -39.19 31.60 27.66
N THR A 39 -39.18 30.81 26.59
CA THR A 39 -38.02 30.74 25.70
C THR A 39 -38.19 31.75 24.56
N SER A 40 -37.25 32.69 24.45
CA SER A 40 -37.20 33.59 23.30
C SER A 40 -36.96 32.78 22.02
N VAL A 41 -37.57 33.15 20.89
CA VAL A 41 -37.32 32.51 19.58
C VAL A 41 -35.82 32.53 19.27
N THR A 42 -35.14 33.59 19.69
CA THR A 42 -33.69 33.71 19.59
C THR A 42 -32.96 32.66 20.41
N GLY A 43 -33.45 32.30 21.60
CA GLY A 43 -32.88 31.23 22.43
C GLY A 43 -33.02 29.86 21.77
N LEU A 44 -34.15 29.58 21.10
CA LEU A 44 -34.36 28.33 20.38
C LEU A 44 -33.42 28.24 19.16
N VAL A 45 -33.28 29.32 18.40
CA VAL A 45 -32.34 29.40 17.26
C VAL A 45 -30.88 29.25 17.72
N ILE A 46 -30.49 29.91 18.82
CA ILE A 46 -29.16 29.79 19.40
C ILE A 46 -28.90 28.35 19.87
N CYS A 47 -29.86 27.72 20.56
CA CYS A 47 -29.75 26.31 20.97
C CYS A 47 -29.59 25.39 19.74
N PHE A 48 -30.32 25.65 18.66
CA PHE A 48 -30.21 24.87 17.43
C PHE A 48 -28.84 25.01 16.77
N ILE A 49 -28.28 26.23 16.73
CA ILE A 49 -26.92 26.49 16.23
C ILE A 49 -25.88 25.78 17.10
N ILE A 50 -26.01 25.85 18.43
CA ILE A 50 -25.11 25.17 19.37
C ILE A 50 -25.19 23.65 19.17
N LEU A 51 -26.39 23.09 19.07
CA LEU A 51 -26.60 21.66 18.82
C LEU A 51 -25.92 21.23 17.51
N GLN A 52 -26.07 22.00 16.44
CA GLN A 52 -25.45 21.74 15.15
C GLN A 52 -23.91 21.80 15.24
N PHE A 53 -23.38 22.75 16.02
CA PHE A 53 -21.95 22.87 16.27
C PHE A 53 -21.41 21.65 17.03
N ILE A 54 -22.12 21.20 18.06
CA ILE A 54 -21.79 19.99 18.82
C ILE A 54 -21.77 18.76 17.91
N PHE A 55 -22.79 18.55 17.08
CA PHE A 55 -22.81 17.45 16.11
C PHE A 55 -21.64 17.52 15.12
N CYS A 56 -21.29 18.72 14.66
CA CYS A 56 -20.16 18.92 13.77
C CYS A 56 -18.82 18.59 14.46
N LEU A 57 -18.64 19.04 15.71
CA LEU A 57 -17.48 18.74 16.54
C LEU A 57 -17.36 17.24 16.82
N LEU A 58 -18.45 16.56 17.19
CA LEU A 58 -18.45 15.12 17.37
C LEU A 58 -18.09 14.39 16.07
N GLY A 59 -18.65 14.80 14.93
CA GLY A 59 -18.33 14.23 13.62
C GLY A 59 -16.89 14.52 13.18
N TRP A 60 -16.31 15.66 13.56
CA TRP A 60 -14.90 15.98 13.34
C TRP A 60 -14.01 15.13 14.24
N CYS A 61 -14.33 15.01 15.53
CA CYS A 61 -13.58 14.24 16.52
C CYS A 61 -13.61 12.74 16.16
N TYR A 62 -14.78 12.21 15.79
CA TYR A 62 -14.94 10.84 15.31
C TYR A 62 -14.12 10.57 14.03
N ARG A 63 -14.17 11.48 13.05
CA ARG A 63 -13.33 11.38 11.84
C ARG A 63 -11.85 11.54 12.14
N ARG A 64 -11.46 12.35 13.14
CA ARG A 64 -10.07 12.51 13.56
C ARG A 64 -9.53 11.25 14.22
N ILE A 65 -10.33 10.63 15.08
CA ILE A 65 -10.00 9.38 15.78
C ILE A 65 -9.91 8.21 14.77
N ARG A 66 -10.88 8.10 13.84
CA ARG A 66 -10.80 7.10 12.74
C ARG A 66 -9.69 7.40 11.73
N GLY A 67 -9.40 8.67 11.47
CA GLY A 67 -8.30 9.10 10.60
C GLY A 67 -6.92 8.74 11.15
N THR A 68 -6.75 8.75 12.48
CA THR A 68 -5.54 8.26 13.15
C THR A 68 -5.35 6.74 12.98
N SER A 69 -6.43 5.97 12.80
CA SER A 69 -6.34 4.52 12.50
C SER A 69 -5.96 4.22 11.03
N SER A 70 -6.25 5.14 10.09
CA SER A 70 -5.86 4.98 8.69
C SER A 70 -4.39 5.32 8.40
N PHE A 71 -3.74 6.10 9.28
CA PHE A 71 -2.32 6.43 9.13
C PHE A 71 -1.40 5.25 9.50
N THR A 72 -1.80 4.40 10.44
CA THR A 72 -1.02 3.23 10.85
C THR A 72 -1.09 2.07 9.86
N HIS A 73 -2.18 1.89 9.12
CA HIS A 73 -2.28 0.78 8.16
C HIS A 73 -1.54 1.05 6.82
N ASN A 74 -1.45 2.32 6.40
CA ASN A 74 -0.74 2.69 5.17
C ASN A 74 0.75 3.04 5.38
N TRP A 75 1.15 3.47 6.58
CA TRP A 75 2.55 3.77 6.89
C TRP A 75 3.42 2.50 7.01
N LEU A 76 2.83 1.39 7.44
CA LEU A 76 3.48 0.08 7.43
C LEU A 76 3.61 -0.52 6.02
N LYS A 77 2.68 -0.23 5.12
CA LYS A 77 2.83 -0.59 3.71
C LYS A 77 3.97 0.20 3.08
N GLY A 78 3.98 1.53 3.20
CA GLY A 78 5.03 2.39 2.60
C GLY A 78 6.48 2.13 3.09
N ARG A 79 6.69 1.78 4.37
CA ARG A 79 8.04 1.51 4.91
C ARG A 79 8.62 0.15 4.55
N LYS A 80 7.79 -0.86 4.27
CA LYS A 80 8.27 -2.19 3.84
C LYS A 80 8.83 -2.16 2.41
N TYR A 81 8.27 -1.32 1.52
CA TYR A 81 8.75 -1.18 0.14
C TYR A 81 10.16 -0.58 0.04
N HIS A 82 10.48 0.50 0.78
CA HIS A 82 11.82 1.11 0.71
C HIS A 82 12.94 0.23 1.29
N LYS A 83 12.64 -0.59 2.31
CA LYS A 83 13.65 -1.49 2.89
C LYS A 83 13.98 -2.65 1.94
N ALA A 84 12.96 -3.27 1.34
CA ALA A 84 13.17 -4.36 0.39
C ALA A 84 13.96 -3.89 -0.84
N HIS A 85 13.62 -2.73 -1.42
CA HIS A 85 14.40 -2.16 -2.53
C HIS A 85 15.84 -1.83 -2.16
N SER A 86 16.08 -1.23 -0.98
CA SER A 86 17.44 -0.95 -0.53
C SER A 86 18.25 -2.23 -0.33
N GLN A 87 17.61 -3.34 0.08
CA GLN A 87 18.28 -4.63 0.26
C GLN A 87 18.58 -5.31 -1.06
N THR A 88 17.65 -5.34 -2.02
CA THR A 88 17.93 -5.84 -3.38
C THR A 88 19.03 -5.02 -4.06
N GLN A 89 19.04 -3.69 -3.89
CA GLN A 89 20.10 -2.84 -4.44
C GLN A 89 21.48 -3.16 -3.82
N LYS A 90 21.53 -3.42 -2.50
CA LYS A 90 22.77 -3.87 -1.84
C LYS A 90 23.20 -5.26 -2.30
N ALA A 91 22.26 -6.17 -2.51
CA ALA A 91 22.54 -7.49 -3.05
C ALA A 91 23.10 -7.39 -4.48
N LEU A 92 22.54 -6.55 -5.34
CA LEU A 92 23.05 -6.33 -6.69
C LEU A 92 24.47 -5.71 -6.70
N LEU A 93 24.75 -4.78 -5.78
CA LEU A 93 26.10 -4.25 -5.59
C LEU A 93 27.08 -5.35 -5.14
N LYS A 94 26.69 -6.19 -4.18
CA LYS A 94 27.51 -7.33 -3.71
C LYS A 94 27.72 -8.40 -4.78
N LEU A 95 26.75 -8.57 -5.69
CA LEU A 95 26.85 -9.44 -6.85
C LEU A 95 27.92 -8.92 -7.82
N ALA A 96 27.94 -7.61 -8.06
CA ALA A 96 28.99 -6.97 -8.86
C ALA A 96 30.38 -7.04 -8.19
N GLU A 97 30.43 -7.06 -6.86
CA GLU A 97 31.67 -7.28 -6.08
C GLU A 97 32.13 -8.76 -6.09
N GLY A 98 31.29 -9.70 -6.53
CA GLY A 98 31.60 -11.14 -6.57
C GLY A 98 31.39 -11.88 -5.25
N ASP A 99 30.80 -11.25 -4.23
CA ASP A 99 30.49 -11.90 -2.94
C ASP A 99 29.13 -12.61 -3.01
N PHE A 100 29.11 -13.76 -3.70
CA PHE A 100 27.88 -14.54 -3.92
C PHE A 100 27.24 -15.06 -2.62
N SER A 101 28.01 -15.23 -1.54
CA SER A 101 27.50 -15.72 -0.25
C SER A 101 26.64 -14.68 0.47
N GLN A 102 27.07 -13.41 0.46
CA GLN A 102 26.27 -12.32 1.01
C GLN A 102 25.04 -12.03 0.16
N VAL A 103 25.16 -12.16 -1.17
CA VAL A 103 24.05 -11.97 -2.11
C VAL A 103 22.94 -12.97 -1.84
N GLU A 104 23.27 -14.26 -1.75
CA GLU A 104 22.31 -15.33 -1.49
C GLU A 104 21.54 -15.08 -0.19
N LYS A 105 22.23 -14.68 0.88
CA LYS A 105 21.59 -14.35 2.16
C LYS A 105 20.67 -13.14 2.05
N LEU A 106 21.12 -12.06 1.41
CA LEU A 106 20.33 -10.83 1.26
C LEU A 106 19.09 -11.03 0.37
N LEU A 107 19.18 -11.87 -0.66
CA LEU A 107 18.08 -12.16 -1.57
C LEU A 107 17.06 -13.12 -0.95
N THR A 108 17.50 -14.08 -0.12
CA THR A 108 16.62 -15.07 0.52
C THR A 108 15.95 -14.57 1.80
N ASP A 109 16.64 -13.81 2.65
CA ASP A 109 16.10 -13.33 3.94
C ASP A 109 14.82 -12.48 3.78
N HIS A 110 14.62 -11.86 2.62
CA HIS A 110 13.47 -11.01 2.34
C HIS A 110 12.75 -11.33 1.04
N ALA A 111 12.98 -12.50 0.45
CA ALA A 111 12.33 -12.92 -0.80
C ALA A 111 10.80 -12.87 -0.68
N ASP A 112 10.23 -13.51 0.35
CA ASP A 112 8.78 -13.66 0.52
C ASP A 112 8.02 -12.35 0.78
N TYR A 113 8.73 -11.30 1.20
CA TYR A 113 8.16 -9.98 1.47
C TYR A 113 8.46 -8.95 0.37
N ALA A 114 9.19 -9.35 -0.67
CA ALA A 114 9.49 -8.49 -1.81
C ALA A 114 8.25 -8.26 -2.68
N GLU A 115 8.21 -7.12 -3.37
CA GLU A 115 7.14 -6.78 -4.31
C GLU A 115 7.09 -7.76 -5.50
N GLN A 116 8.24 -8.34 -5.86
CA GLN A 116 8.38 -9.41 -6.85
C GLN A 116 9.28 -10.52 -6.31
N PRO A 117 8.75 -11.47 -5.52
CA PRO A 117 9.57 -12.54 -4.93
C PRO A 117 10.21 -13.44 -6.00
N VAL A 118 9.56 -13.60 -7.16
CA VAL A 118 10.06 -14.36 -8.31
C VAL A 118 11.44 -13.88 -8.75
N VAL A 119 11.62 -12.55 -8.89
CA VAL A 119 12.88 -11.97 -9.36
C VAL A 119 14.01 -12.22 -8.36
N ASN A 120 13.75 -12.09 -7.07
CA ASN A 120 14.75 -12.34 -6.03
C ASN A 120 15.18 -13.82 -6.01
N TYR A 121 14.24 -14.76 -6.18
CA TYR A 121 14.56 -16.20 -6.23
C TYR A 121 15.31 -16.59 -7.51
N LEU A 122 14.97 -16.02 -8.66
CA LEU A 122 15.72 -16.24 -9.91
C LEU A 122 17.16 -15.72 -9.82
N LEU A 123 17.33 -14.52 -9.25
CA LEU A 123 18.66 -13.95 -9.04
C LEU A 123 19.48 -14.77 -8.02
N ALA A 124 18.82 -15.30 -6.97
CA ALA A 124 19.45 -16.22 -6.03
C ALA A 124 19.91 -17.52 -6.72
N ALA A 125 19.09 -18.08 -7.62
CA ALA A 125 19.45 -19.25 -8.43
C ALA A 125 20.67 -18.97 -9.31
N GLU A 126 20.71 -17.83 -10.01
CA GLU A 126 21.86 -17.44 -10.84
C GLU A 126 23.13 -17.26 -10.00
N THR A 127 23.02 -16.69 -8.80
CA THR A 127 24.18 -16.56 -7.90
C THR A 127 24.65 -17.88 -7.32
N ALA A 128 23.75 -18.85 -7.10
CA ALA A 128 24.10 -20.18 -6.62
C ALA A 128 24.77 -21.02 -7.73
N GLU A 129 24.33 -20.84 -8.98
CA GLU A 129 24.93 -21.46 -10.16
C GLU A 129 26.40 -21.01 -10.33
N GLN A 130 26.67 -19.72 -10.18
CA GLN A 130 28.04 -19.17 -10.21
C GLN A 130 28.95 -19.77 -9.12
N ARG A 131 28.37 -20.26 -8.02
CA ARG A 131 29.11 -20.96 -6.95
C ARG A 131 29.26 -22.46 -7.18
N CYS A 132 28.78 -22.99 -8.31
CA CYS A 132 28.73 -24.41 -8.64
C CYS A 132 27.91 -25.25 -7.64
N ASP A 133 26.87 -24.67 -7.01
CA ASP A 133 25.97 -25.38 -6.09
C ASP A 133 24.65 -25.74 -6.81
N GLU A 134 24.64 -26.87 -7.49
CA GLU A 134 23.47 -27.35 -8.25
C GLU A 134 22.24 -27.62 -7.36
N TYR A 135 22.44 -28.02 -6.10
CA TYR A 135 21.35 -28.34 -5.19
C TYR A 135 20.56 -27.09 -4.82
N ARG A 136 21.26 -26.03 -4.40
CA ARG A 136 20.63 -24.75 -4.04
C ARG A 136 20.01 -24.07 -5.25
N THR A 137 20.68 -24.14 -6.40
CA THR A 137 20.17 -23.59 -7.66
C THR A 137 18.81 -24.18 -8.02
N ASN A 138 18.68 -25.50 -7.97
CA ASN A 138 17.39 -26.16 -8.22
C ASN A 138 16.33 -25.80 -7.18
N GLN A 139 16.70 -25.73 -5.89
CA GLN A 139 15.78 -25.31 -4.84
C GLN A 139 15.23 -23.89 -5.06
N TYR A 140 16.07 -22.95 -5.49
CA TYR A 140 15.64 -21.59 -5.78
C TYR A 140 14.78 -21.51 -7.04
N LEU A 141 15.06 -22.32 -8.07
CA LEU A 141 14.21 -22.42 -9.26
C LEU A 141 12.82 -23.00 -8.95
N GLU A 142 12.73 -23.99 -8.06
CA GLU A 142 11.45 -24.53 -7.59
C GLU A 142 10.65 -23.47 -6.84
N ARG A 143 11.27 -22.76 -5.89
CA ARG A 143 10.61 -21.65 -5.18
C ARG A 143 10.19 -20.52 -6.13
N ALA A 144 11.02 -20.19 -7.11
CA ALA A 144 10.66 -19.22 -8.13
C ALA A 144 9.43 -19.66 -8.94
N ALA A 145 9.32 -20.94 -9.30
CA ALA A 145 8.17 -21.52 -9.99
C ALA A 145 6.90 -21.49 -9.12
N GLU A 146 7.01 -21.84 -7.84
CA GLU A 146 5.90 -21.81 -6.88
C GLU A 146 5.32 -20.40 -6.73
N VAL A 147 6.19 -19.39 -6.60
CA VAL A 147 5.78 -17.99 -6.46
C VAL A 147 5.23 -17.43 -7.78
N ALA A 148 5.81 -17.78 -8.92
CA ALA A 148 5.41 -17.25 -10.22
C ALA A 148 3.98 -17.66 -10.61
N GLY A 149 3.55 -18.85 -10.18
CA GLY A 149 2.26 -19.43 -10.55
C GLY A 149 2.08 -19.54 -12.06
N SER A 150 0.83 -19.68 -12.51
CA SER A 150 0.51 -19.83 -13.94
C SER A 150 0.74 -18.56 -14.80
N ASN A 151 0.93 -17.40 -14.18
CA ASN A 151 0.93 -16.11 -14.87
C ASN A 151 2.34 -15.61 -15.25
N HIS A 152 3.40 -16.08 -14.56
CA HIS A 152 4.80 -15.65 -14.79
C HIS A 152 5.77 -16.83 -14.91
N GLN A 153 5.32 -17.95 -15.46
CA GLN A 153 6.14 -19.15 -15.63
C GLN A 153 7.29 -18.95 -16.64
N LEU A 154 7.09 -18.07 -17.64
CA LEU A 154 8.02 -17.84 -18.74
C LEU A 154 9.43 -17.39 -18.25
N PRO A 155 9.59 -16.38 -17.38
CA PRO A 155 10.90 -16.04 -16.79
C PRO A 155 11.62 -17.18 -16.07
N VAL A 156 10.87 -18.09 -15.43
CA VAL A 156 11.44 -19.23 -14.71
C VAL A 156 11.96 -20.26 -15.68
N ASP A 157 11.18 -20.58 -16.73
CA ASP A 157 11.59 -21.54 -17.75
C ASP A 157 12.77 -21.02 -18.58
N ILE A 158 12.83 -19.72 -18.89
CA ILE A 158 14.00 -19.09 -19.55
C ILE A 158 15.24 -19.21 -18.67
N THR A 159 15.14 -18.86 -17.38
CA THR A 159 16.28 -18.92 -16.45
C THR A 159 16.77 -20.37 -16.27
N ARG A 160 15.85 -21.33 -16.19
CA ARG A 160 16.18 -22.76 -16.12
C ARG A 160 16.98 -23.22 -17.34
N VAL A 161 16.57 -22.82 -18.55
CA VAL A 161 17.30 -23.13 -19.78
C VAL A 161 18.69 -22.48 -19.78
N ARG A 162 18.81 -21.21 -19.35
CA ARG A 162 20.10 -20.52 -19.25
C ARG A 162 21.07 -21.23 -18.31
N ILE A 163 20.58 -21.68 -17.14
CA ILE A 163 21.38 -22.45 -16.17
C ILE A 163 21.79 -23.80 -16.77
N GLN A 164 20.88 -24.53 -17.41
CA GLN A 164 21.20 -25.80 -18.07
C GLN A 164 22.24 -25.65 -19.19
N LEU A 165 22.22 -24.53 -19.93
CA LEU A 165 23.25 -24.20 -20.91
C LEU A 165 24.59 -23.92 -20.25
N ALA A 166 24.62 -23.16 -19.15
CA ALA A 166 25.83 -22.86 -18.40
C ALA A 166 26.46 -24.13 -17.78
N GLU A 167 25.63 -25.06 -17.30
CA GLU A 167 26.03 -26.38 -16.80
C GLU A 167 26.46 -27.36 -17.91
N GLY A 168 26.36 -26.97 -19.19
CA GLY A 168 26.72 -27.82 -20.34
C GLY A 168 25.70 -28.94 -20.65
N LYS A 169 24.50 -28.91 -20.06
CA LYS A 169 23.41 -29.87 -20.29
C LYS A 169 22.64 -29.53 -21.57
N ILE A 170 23.33 -29.57 -22.71
CA ILE A 170 22.81 -29.12 -24.03
C ILE A 170 21.50 -29.81 -24.43
N HIS A 171 21.37 -31.12 -24.18
CA HIS A 171 20.16 -31.85 -24.53
C HIS A 171 18.92 -31.38 -23.75
N ALA A 172 19.07 -31.11 -22.44
CA ALA A 172 17.98 -30.59 -21.61
C ALA A 172 17.63 -29.15 -22.02
N ALA A 173 18.64 -28.34 -22.30
CA ALA A 173 18.47 -26.97 -22.76
C ALA A 173 17.72 -26.89 -24.09
N CYS A 174 18.09 -27.69 -25.10
CA CYS A 174 17.37 -27.71 -26.39
C CYS A 174 15.89 -28.03 -26.21
N HIS A 175 15.56 -29.07 -25.43
CA HIS A 175 14.17 -29.41 -25.14
C HIS A 175 13.42 -28.28 -24.42
N GLY A 176 14.10 -27.57 -23.51
CA GLY A 176 13.53 -26.40 -22.84
C GLY A 176 13.31 -25.22 -23.80
N VAL A 177 14.24 -24.97 -24.73
CA VAL A 177 14.10 -23.94 -25.78
C VAL A 177 12.92 -24.26 -26.70
N ASP A 178 12.78 -25.51 -27.15
CA ASP A 178 11.66 -25.92 -28.01
C ASP A 178 10.31 -25.65 -27.33
N LYS A 179 10.19 -26.01 -26.05
CA LYS A 179 8.99 -25.72 -25.24
C LYS A 179 8.73 -24.21 -25.09
N LEU A 180 9.78 -23.40 -24.96
CA LEU A 180 9.67 -21.94 -24.88
C LEU A 180 9.23 -21.33 -26.23
N LEU A 181 9.74 -21.86 -27.34
CA LEU A 181 9.37 -21.45 -28.69
C LEU A 181 7.89 -21.75 -28.98
N ASP A 182 7.37 -22.89 -28.51
CA ASP A 182 5.95 -23.22 -28.64
C ASP A 182 5.04 -22.28 -27.83
N GLN A 183 5.53 -21.75 -26.69
CA GLN A 183 4.77 -20.85 -25.81
C GLN A 183 4.87 -19.38 -26.24
N ALA A 184 6.00 -18.95 -26.79
CA ALA A 184 6.26 -17.58 -27.21
C ALA A 184 7.08 -17.55 -28.52
N PRO A 185 6.44 -17.87 -29.67
CA PRO A 185 7.12 -18.01 -30.97
C PRO A 185 7.68 -16.69 -31.53
N HIS A 186 7.29 -15.55 -30.95
CA HIS A 186 7.78 -14.23 -31.32
C HIS A 186 8.23 -13.53 -30.04
N GLY A 187 9.49 -13.09 -29.98
CA GLY A 187 10.10 -12.40 -28.83
C GLY A 187 9.50 -11.02 -28.48
N THR A 188 8.20 -10.82 -28.68
CA THR A 188 7.49 -9.61 -28.27
C THR A 188 7.04 -9.77 -26.82
N LEU A 189 7.91 -9.35 -25.90
CA LEU A 189 7.52 -8.87 -24.58
C LEU A 189 6.50 -7.75 -24.79
N LYS A 190 5.22 -8.06 -24.69
CA LYS A 190 4.16 -7.05 -24.70
C LYS A 190 4.21 -6.37 -23.33
N SER A 191 4.84 -5.19 -23.30
CA SER A 191 4.95 -4.27 -22.17
C SER A 191 3.60 -3.91 -21.57
#